data_AF-A0A2V5Z3I8-F1
#
_entry.id   AF-A0A2V5Z3I8-F1
#
_cell.length_a   1.000
_cell.length_b   1.000
_cell.length_c   1.000
_cell.angle_alpha   90.00
_cell.angle_beta   90.00
_cell.angle_gamma   90.00
#
_symmetry.space_group_name_H-M   'P 1'
#
loop_
_entity.id
_entity.type
_entity.pdbx_description
1 polymer ?
#
loop_
_entity_poly.entity_id
_entity_poly.type
_entity_poly.pdbx_seq_one_letter_code
_entity_poly.pdbx_strand_id
1 'polypeptide(L)'
;KAVAFHSRADFALSGKVTRIALDITDHLNLFGRRNTIIYAQSEELSFADVPLHSAVNGNSVIVDRKVDGLTEGRLLLFAGVDSLTSEPLTDLVGIKKVELTGSLTKITFASVASPAPPKSYVRDSLVIYGNVARSTHGETVSEVLGTGDGSKANQSFKLKQAPALTYTRSTAPGGAESSLQIRVNDLLWHEVPSLFKRGPRERIFTTEMADNGTVTVRFGDGVRGARLPSGAQNVKATYRRGSGLDGLVRAGQLTSLLTRPPGLKSVLNSLAAEGADEPESFANAQQNAPLTVLTLERVVSLEDYENFSRSYAGIAKALATWTWDGRTRGVFLTLAAPLGAAVSNALIADLITAIHASGDPFVPVRAVSYQKALFRITGKIKVDPDYEAEKVLAAANDTLRDAFSFAKRQFGQPVNLSEVIALVQAVAGVVAVDIDSLYRTGATVKLNSRLEAELPHGGDPASLGAAELLTLDPAPIDLKVMP
;
A
#
# COMPACT_ATOMS: atom_id res chain seq x y z
N LYS A 1 11.74 56.67 -26.79
CA LYS A 1 10.68 56.62 -27.84
C LYS A 1 9.36 56.63 -27.12
N ALA A 2 8.76 57.80 -26.96
CA ALA A 2 7.63 57.95 -26.04
C ALA A 2 6.62 58.94 -26.60
N VAL A 3 5.37 58.49 -26.63
CA VAL A 3 4.20 59.32 -26.83
C VAL A 3 3.51 59.39 -25.48
N ALA A 4 3.37 60.60 -24.94
CA ALA A 4 2.72 60.83 -23.65
C ALA A 4 1.56 61.81 -23.84
N PHE A 5 0.46 61.57 -23.14
CA PHE A 5 -0.68 62.49 -23.12
C PHE A 5 -0.55 63.41 -21.92
N HIS A 6 -0.60 64.73 -22.16
CA HIS A 6 -0.61 65.73 -21.12
C HIS A 6 -1.86 66.60 -21.26
N SER A 7 -2.46 66.99 -20.13
CA SER A 7 -3.45 68.05 -20.13
C SER A 7 -2.73 69.39 -20.16
N ARG A 8 -3.10 70.29 -21.08
CA ARG A 8 -2.57 71.65 -21.14
C ARG A 8 -3.73 72.64 -21.16
N ALA A 9 -3.62 73.70 -20.37
CA ALA A 9 -4.55 74.83 -20.37
C ALA A 9 -3.78 76.10 -20.74
N ASP A 10 -4.18 76.76 -21.82
CA ASP A 10 -3.57 77.98 -22.34
C ASP A 10 -4.64 78.77 -23.12
N PHE A 11 -4.56 80.11 -23.13
CA PHE A 11 -5.54 80.98 -23.82
C PHE A 11 -7.02 80.66 -23.52
N ALA A 12 -7.35 80.41 -22.25
CA ALA A 12 -8.69 80.05 -21.78
C ALA A 12 -9.30 78.75 -22.38
N LEU A 13 -8.48 77.90 -23.03
CA LEU A 13 -8.88 76.59 -23.53
C LEU A 13 -8.12 75.48 -22.78
N SER A 14 -8.83 74.44 -22.39
CA SER A 14 -8.28 73.23 -21.77
C SER A 14 -8.39 72.06 -22.73
N GLY A 15 -7.28 71.37 -23.01
CA GLY A 15 -7.30 70.21 -23.91
C GLY A 15 -6.22 69.18 -23.56
N LYS A 16 -6.47 67.93 -23.95
CA LYS A 16 -5.42 66.90 -23.96
C LYS A 16 -4.55 67.12 -25.19
N VAL A 17 -3.25 67.24 -24.97
CA VAL A 17 -2.23 67.30 -26.02
C VAL A 17 -1.38 66.05 -25.98
N THR A 18 -1.06 65.54 -27.15
CA THR A 18 -0.10 64.45 -27.31
C THR A 18 1.29 65.04 -27.44
N ARG A 19 2.19 64.68 -26.53
CA ARG A 19 3.60 65.02 -26.59
C ARG A 19 4.36 63.85 -27.19
N ILE A 20 5.08 64.12 -28.26
CA ILE A 20 5.92 63.15 -28.95
C ILE A 20 7.37 63.54 -28.67
N ALA A 21 8.14 62.62 -28.08
CA ALA A 21 9.59 62.77 -27.96
C ALA A 21 10.25 62.17 -29.21
N LEU A 22 10.83 63.04 -30.04
CA LEU A 22 11.60 62.64 -31.22
C LEU A 22 12.97 62.10 -30.79
N ASP A 23 13.50 61.15 -31.53
CA ASP A 23 14.83 60.57 -31.34
C ASP A 23 15.93 61.35 -32.08
N ILE A 24 15.57 62.40 -32.81
CA ILE A 24 16.47 63.34 -33.48
C ILE A 24 16.24 64.77 -32.99
N THR A 25 17.32 65.53 -32.84
CA THR A 25 17.30 66.96 -32.47
C THR A 25 17.66 67.90 -33.62
N ASP A 26 18.19 67.36 -34.72
CA ASP A 26 18.70 68.15 -35.85
C ASP A 26 17.60 68.45 -36.88
N HIS A 27 17.76 69.56 -37.57
CA HIS A 27 16.88 70.02 -38.67
C HIS A 27 15.38 70.14 -38.33
N LEU A 28 15.02 70.17 -37.04
CA LEU A 28 13.63 70.35 -36.59
C LEU A 28 13.01 71.67 -37.07
N ASN A 29 13.84 72.67 -37.38
CA ASN A 29 13.42 73.93 -37.98
C ASN A 29 12.84 73.79 -39.40
N LEU A 30 13.10 72.69 -40.10
CA LEU A 30 12.50 72.41 -41.42
C LEU A 30 11.02 71.99 -41.30
N PHE A 31 10.56 71.61 -40.10
CA PHE A 31 9.20 71.15 -39.85
C PHE A 31 8.38 72.26 -39.17
N GLY A 32 7.54 72.94 -39.96
CA GLY A 32 6.65 73.97 -39.43
C GLY A 32 5.45 73.35 -38.69
N ARG A 33 4.96 74.05 -37.65
CA ARG A 33 3.88 73.54 -36.79
C ARG A 33 2.53 73.36 -37.50
N ARG A 34 2.29 74.09 -38.60
CA ARG A 34 1.00 74.08 -39.32
C ARG A 34 1.01 73.24 -40.60
N ASN A 35 2.18 72.79 -41.06
CA ASN A 35 2.38 72.09 -42.34
C ASN A 35 3.09 70.74 -42.20
N THR A 36 3.36 70.29 -40.98
CA THR A 36 3.95 68.97 -40.71
C THR A 36 2.85 67.96 -40.39
N ILE A 37 2.86 66.82 -41.09
CA ILE A 37 2.00 65.66 -40.80
C ILE A 37 2.87 64.62 -40.09
N ILE A 38 2.41 64.14 -38.94
CA ILE A 38 3.09 63.09 -38.17
C ILE A 38 2.34 61.77 -38.42
N TYR A 39 3.02 60.79 -39.00
CA TYR A 39 2.53 59.42 -39.09
C TYR A 39 2.92 58.67 -37.81
N ALA A 40 1.92 58.26 -37.03
CA ALA A 40 2.11 57.45 -35.84
C ALA A 40 1.30 56.16 -36.00
N GLN A 41 1.91 55.03 -35.65
CA GLN A 41 1.25 53.73 -35.62
C GLN A 41 1.40 53.14 -34.22
N SER A 42 0.30 52.62 -33.67
CA SER A 42 0.36 51.83 -32.44
C SER A 42 0.94 50.45 -32.76
N GLU A 43 1.92 50.03 -31.96
CA GLU A 43 2.43 48.66 -31.96
C GLU A 43 1.87 47.93 -30.74
N GLU A 44 1.29 46.75 -30.95
CA GLU A 44 0.81 45.90 -29.87
C GLU A 44 2.01 45.22 -29.22
N LEU A 45 2.21 45.47 -27.93
CA LEU A 45 3.25 44.78 -27.16
C LEU A 45 2.72 43.42 -26.72
N SER A 46 3.43 42.35 -27.04
CA SER A 46 3.13 41.02 -26.51
C SER A 46 3.38 41.02 -24.99
N PHE A 47 2.32 40.78 -24.21
CA PHE A 47 2.46 40.55 -22.78
C PHE A 47 3.26 39.27 -22.55
N ALA A 48 4.17 39.29 -21.56
CA ALA A 48 4.81 38.07 -21.09
C ALA A 48 3.79 37.20 -20.35
N ASP A 49 3.92 35.88 -20.48
CA ASP A 49 3.10 34.95 -19.73
C ASP A 49 3.30 35.15 -18.22
N VAL A 50 2.20 35.24 -17.47
CA VAL A 50 2.26 35.36 -16.02
C VAL A 50 2.56 33.97 -15.44
N PRO A 51 3.67 33.80 -14.69
CA PRO A 51 3.98 32.51 -14.07
C PRO A 51 2.88 32.10 -13.08
N LEU A 52 2.46 30.83 -13.19
CA LEU A 52 1.53 30.23 -12.24
C LEU A 52 2.31 29.77 -11.01
N HIS A 53 2.11 30.42 -9.86
CA HIS A 53 2.75 30.04 -8.60
C HIS A 53 1.85 29.20 -7.68
N SER A 54 0.58 29.01 -8.04
CA SER A 54 -0.36 28.26 -7.22
C SER A 54 0.02 26.78 -7.16
N ALA A 55 -0.16 26.18 -5.99
CA ALA A 55 0.00 24.74 -5.78
C ALA A 55 -0.84 23.94 -6.78
N VAL A 56 -0.32 22.78 -7.18
CA VAL A 56 -1.06 21.85 -8.05
C VAL A 56 -1.93 20.98 -7.16
N ASN A 57 -3.25 21.17 -7.26
CA ASN A 57 -4.25 20.42 -6.50
C ASN A 57 -5.44 20.04 -7.40
N GLY A 58 -6.33 19.21 -6.87
CA GLY A 58 -7.50 18.72 -7.57
C GLY A 58 -7.22 17.47 -8.42
N ASN A 59 -8.07 17.23 -9.41
CA ASN A 59 -8.07 16.01 -10.23
C ASN A 59 -7.65 16.26 -11.69
N SER A 60 -7.08 17.42 -11.99
CA SER A 60 -6.58 17.71 -13.33
C SER A 60 -5.34 18.59 -13.31
N VAL A 61 -4.49 18.42 -14.32
CA VAL A 61 -3.27 19.22 -14.53
C VAL A 61 -3.16 19.58 -16.00
N ILE A 62 -2.69 20.79 -16.29
CA ILE A 62 -2.40 21.26 -17.65
C ILE A 62 -0.89 21.27 -17.82
N VAL A 63 -0.42 20.64 -18.89
CA VAL A 63 0.98 20.60 -19.29
C VAL A 63 1.21 21.61 -20.42
N ASP A 64 2.35 22.31 -20.35
CA ASP A 64 2.79 23.40 -21.26
C ASP A 64 2.98 22.99 -22.73
N ARG A 65 2.77 21.71 -23.05
CA ARG A 65 3.02 21.14 -24.37
C ARG A 65 2.04 20.05 -24.72
N LYS A 66 2.01 19.70 -26.00
CA LYS A 66 1.36 18.50 -26.49
C LYS A 66 2.15 17.28 -26.03
N VAL A 67 1.49 16.36 -25.32
CA VAL A 67 2.09 15.09 -24.88
C VAL A 67 1.32 13.95 -25.54
N ASP A 68 2.00 13.25 -26.46
CA ASP A 68 1.43 12.10 -27.15
C ASP A 68 1.54 10.81 -26.29
N GLY A 69 0.69 9.82 -26.57
CA GLY A 69 0.73 8.51 -25.93
C GLY A 69 0.08 8.42 -24.54
N LEU A 70 -0.53 9.49 -24.04
CA LEU A 70 -1.37 9.45 -22.85
C LEU A 70 -2.78 9.00 -23.21
N THR A 71 -3.23 7.88 -22.63
CA THR A 71 -4.55 7.29 -22.86
C THR A 71 -5.27 7.05 -21.53
N GLU A 72 -6.59 6.97 -21.57
CA GLU A 72 -7.40 6.57 -20.41
C GLU A 72 -6.94 5.21 -19.84
N GLY A 73 -6.99 5.08 -18.51
CA GLY A 73 -6.54 3.91 -17.76
C GLY A 73 -5.03 3.82 -17.53
N ARG A 74 -4.21 4.60 -18.23
CA ARG A 74 -2.75 4.63 -18.01
C ARG A 74 -2.42 5.20 -16.63
N LEU A 75 -1.38 4.65 -15.99
CA LEU A 75 -0.91 5.13 -14.69
C LEU A 75 0.08 6.29 -14.83
N LEU A 76 -0.03 7.25 -13.94
CA LEU A 76 0.91 8.34 -13.73
C LEU A 76 1.38 8.33 -12.28
N LEU A 77 2.65 8.67 -12.07
CA LEU A 77 3.24 8.82 -10.75
C LEU A 77 3.63 10.27 -10.54
N PHE A 78 3.04 10.89 -9.54
CA PHE A 78 3.29 12.26 -9.14
C PHE A 78 4.29 12.20 -7.99
N ALA A 79 5.39 12.93 -8.08
CA ALA A 79 6.37 13.04 -7.00
C ALA A 79 6.78 14.50 -6.83
N GLY A 80 6.79 14.99 -5.59
CA GLY A 80 7.15 16.37 -5.28
C GLY A 80 7.11 16.63 -3.79
N VAL A 81 6.86 17.88 -3.41
CA VAL A 81 6.72 18.31 -2.01
C VAL A 81 5.26 18.68 -1.75
N ASP A 82 4.72 18.21 -0.62
CA ASP A 82 3.39 18.60 -0.17
C ASP A 82 3.36 20.10 0.17
N SER A 83 2.41 20.84 -0.40
CA SER A 83 2.26 22.28 -0.16
C SER A 83 1.83 22.63 1.27
N LEU A 84 1.28 21.67 2.02
CA LEU A 84 0.77 21.87 3.38
C LEU A 84 1.80 21.49 4.44
N THR A 85 2.44 20.32 4.29
CA THR A 85 3.38 19.79 5.29
C THR A 85 4.84 20.07 4.96
N SER A 86 5.14 20.47 3.72
CA SER A 86 6.51 20.60 3.19
C SER A 86 7.32 19.29 3.22
N GLU A 87 6.66 18.13 3.32
CA GLU A 87 7.30 16.81 3.27
C GLU A 87 7.26 16.22 1.85
N PRO A 88 8.17 15.29 1.50
CA PRO A 88 8.11 14.56 0.24
C PRO A 88 6.79 13.82 0.08
N LEU A 89 6.11 14.03 -1.05
CA LEU A 89 4.83 13.42 -1.37
C LEU A 89 4.92 12.69 -2.70
N THR A 90 4.45 11.44 -2.71
CA THR A 90 4.31 10.65 -3.93
C THR A 90 2.88 10.13 -4.04
N ASP A 91 2.37 10.06 -5.26
CA ASP A 91 1.04 9.54 -5.54
C ASP A 91 0.94 8.81 -6.87
N LEU A 92 0.15 7.74 -6.89
CA LEU A 92 -0.13 6.96 -8.08
C LEU A 92 -1.58 7.22 -8.51
N VAL A 93 -1.75 7.76 -9.72
CA VAL A 93 -3.07 8.12 -10.26
C VAL A 93 -3.30 7.44 -11.61
N GLY A 94 -4.57 7.14 -11.92
CA GLY A 94 -4.99 6.67 -13.23
C GLY A 94 -5.54 7.82 -14.08
N ILE A 95 -5.16 7.88 -15.35
CA ILE A 95 -5.73 8.84 -16.30
C ILE A 95 -7.19 8.50 -16.55
N LYS A 96 -8.08 9.47 -16.33
CA LYS A 96 -9.49 9.40 -16.71
C LYS A 96 -9.75 10.01 -18.08
N LYS A 97 -9.09 11.11 -18.39
CA LYS A 97 -9.31 11.82 -19.66
C LYS A 97 -8.08 12.64 -20.04
N VAL A 98 -7.82 12.73 -21.34
CA VAL A 98 -6.80 13.61 -21.91
C VAL A 98 -7.46 14.47 -22.96
N GLU A 99 -7.26 15.78 -22.89
CA GLU A 99 -7.83 16.76 -23.80
C GLU A 99 -6.74 17.72 -24.28
N LEU A 100 -6.75 18.03 -25.58
CA LEU A 100 -5.89 19.05 -26.15
C LEU A 100 -6.61 20.39 -26.10
N THR A 101 -5.97 21.39 -25.51
CA THR A 101 -6.46 22.78 -25.47
C THR A 101 -5.44 23.65 -26.19
N GLY A 102 -5.60 23.82 -27.50
CA GLY A 102 -4.58 24.45 -28.35
C GLY A 102 -3.31 23.58 -28.42
N SER A 103 -2.16 24.14 -28.01
CA SER A 103 -0.88 23.44 -27.89
C SER A 103 -0.65 22.75 -26.53
N LEU A 104 -1.60 22.89 -25.60
CA LEU A 104 -1.49 22.38 -24.23
C LEU A 104 -2.23 21.05 -24.08
N THR A 105 -1.77 20.22 -23.13
CA THR A 105 -2.43 18.96 -22.78
C THR A 105 -3.05 19.07 -21.40
N LYS A 106 -4.38 18.95 -21.30
CA LYS A 106 -5.09 18.82 -20.03
C LYS A 106 -5.30 17.35 -19.70
N ILE A 107 -4.80 16.91 -18.56
CA ILE A 107 -4.93 15.55 -18.06
C ILE A 107 -5.86 15.58 -16.87
N THR A 108 -6.95 14.82 -16.93
CA THR A 108 -7.83 14.55 -15.79
C THR A 108 -7.54 13.15 -15.28
N PHE A 109 -7.39 13.00 -13.98
CA PHE A 109 -6.98 11.76 -13.33
C PHE A 109 -7.86 11.44 -12.12
N ALA A 110 -7.75 10.20 -11.64
CA ALA A 110 -8.36 9.78 -10.38
C ALA A 110 -7.36 8.98 -9.56
N SER A 111 -7.51 9.07 -8.23
CA SER A 111 -6.76 8.24 -7.31
C SER A 111 -7.01 6.77 -7.63
N VAL A 112 -5.94 5.97 -7.67
CA VAL A 112 -6.03 4.51 -7.76
C VAL A 112 -6.53 3.91 -6.43
N ALA A 113 -6.26 4.60 -5.31
CA ALA A 113 -6.74 4.26 -3.99
C ALA A 113 -7.84 5.26 -3.57
N SER A 114 -9.10 4.97 -3.87
CA SER A 114 -10.23 5.81 -3.49
C SER A 114 -10.91 5.29 -2.22
N PRO A 115 -11.37 6.14 -1.28
CA PRO A 115 -11.24 7.60 -1.24
C PRO A 115 -9.95 8.05 -0.51
N ALA A 116 -9.12 8.84 -1.19
CA ALA A 116 -7.99 9.55 -0.57
C ALA A 116 -8.25 11.06 -0.65
N PRO A 117 -7.83 11.86 0.36
CA PRO A 117 -7.95 13.31 0.31
C PRO A 117 -7.20 13.87 -0.92
N PRO A 118 -7.68 14.97 -1.52
CA PRO A 118 -6.98 15.61 -2.63
C PRO A 118 -5.59 16.07 -2.17
N LYS A 119 -4.55 15.52 -2.79
CA LYS A 119 -3.15 15.90 -2.56
C LYS A 119 -2.84 17.24 -3.21
N SER A 120 -1.96 18.01 -2.59
CA SER A 120 -1.57 19.34 -3.05
C SER A 120 -0.06 19.47 -3.10
N TYR A 121 0.48 19.81 -4.26
CA TYR A 121 1.93 19.84 -4.51
C TYR A 121 2.44 21.26 -4.69
N VAL A 122 3.63 21.55 -4.18
CA VAL A 122 4.40 22.73 -4.59
C VAL A 122 4.74 22.59 -6.07
N ARG A 123 4.23 23.50 -6.91
CA ARG A 123 4.26 23.38 -8.38
C ARG A 123 5.66 23.14 -8.94
N ASP A 124 6.63 23.91 -8.47
CA ASP A 124 8.02 23.85 -8.97
C ASP A 124 8.74 22.55 -8.59
N SER A 125 8.22 21.83 -7.59
CA SER A 125 8.76 20.54 -7.16
C SER A 125 8.14 19.34 -7.87
N LEU A 126 6.98 19.52 -8.53
CA LEU A 126 6.18 18.42 -9.03
C LEU A 126 6.80 17.84 -10.32
N VAL A 127 7.11 16.54 -10.27
CA VAL A 127 7.48 15.73 -11.41
C VAL A 127 6.39 14.69 -11.67
N ILE A 128 5.91 14.63 -12.90
CA ILE A 128 4.90 13.66 -13.34
C ILE A 128 5.58 12.62 -14.24
N TYR A 129 5.68 11.39 -13.78
CA TYR A 129 6.21 10.27 -14.55
C TYR A 129 5.08 9.57 -15.30
N GLY A 130 5.21 9.49 -16.63
CA GLY A 130 4.28 8.75 -17.51
C GLY A 130 4.74 7.34 -17.88
N ASN A 131 5.97 6.98 -17.55
CA ASN A 131 6.62 5.68 -17.80
C ASN A 131 6.58 4.77 -16.56
N VAL A 132 5.42 4.70 -15.92
CA VAL A 132 5.23 3.91 -14.70
C VAL A 132 4.95 2.46 -15.05
N ALA A 133 5.68 1.54 -14.42
CA ALA A 133 5.45 0.10 -14.52
C ALA A 133 5.20 -0.48 -13.12
N ARG A 134 4.26 -1.43 -13.03
CA ARG A 134 4.09 -2.24 -11.82
C ARG A 134 5.25 -3.21 -11.70
N SER A 135 5.71 -3.44 -10.48
CA SER A 135 6.74 -4.43 -10.17
C SER A 135 6.27 -5.34 -9.05
N THR A 136 6.82 -6.55 -9.01
CA THR A 136 6.55 -7.58 -7.99
C THR A 136 7.88 -8.25 -7.64
N HIS A 137 7.99 -8.78 -6.43
CA HIS A 137 9.21 -9.43 -5.95
C HIS A 137 9.48 -10.77 -6.67
N GLY A 138 10.75 -11.21 -6.60
CA GLY A 138 11.19 -12.54 -6.99
C GLY A 138 12.13 -12.56 -8.20
N GLU A 139 13.08 -13.48 -8.18
CA GLU A 139 14.00 -13.77 -9.29
C GLU A 139 13.46 -14.94 -10.11
N THR A 140 13.32 -14.75 -11.42
CA THR A 140 12.85 -15.82 -12.32
C THR A 140 13.90 -16.92 -12.49
N VAL A 141 13.53 -18.14 -12.16
CA VAL A 141 14.31 -19.38 -12.34
C VAL A 141 13.62 -20.25 -13.40
N SER A 142 14.40 -20.90 -14.25
CA SER A 142 13.92 -21.93 -15.18
C SER A 142 14.78 -23.18 -15.07
N GLU A 143 14.15 -24.34 -14.88
CA GLU A 143 14.84 -25.61 -14.69
C GLU A 143 14.08 -26.80 -15.27
N VAL A 144 14.83 -27.85 -15.61
CA VAL A 144 14.28 -29.15 -16.00
C VAL A 144 14.07 -29.98 -14.73
N LEU A 145 12.83 -30.36 -14.43
CA LEU A 145 12.49 -31.18 -13.28
C LEU A 145 12.81 -32.67 -13.53
N GLY A 146 12.54 -33.16 -14.74
CA GLY A 146 12.82 -34.55 -15.09
C GLY A 146 12.14 -35.04 -16.36
N THR A 147 12.04 -36.37 -16.45
CA THR A 147 11.50 -37.14 -17.57
C THR A 147 10.14 -37.71 -17.16
N GLY A 148 9.10 -37.40 -17.92
CA GLY A 148 7.78 -38.00 -17.78
C GLY A 148 7.74 -39.41 -18.36
N ASP A 149 6.95 -40.28 -17.73
CA ASP A 149 6.71 -41.66 -18.16
C ASP A 149 5.20 -41.97 -18.21
N GLY A 150 4.62 -42.07 -19.41
CA GLY A 150 3.18 -42.30 -19.57
C GLY A 150 2.65 -43.61 -19.00
N SER A 151 3.53 -44.57 -18.67
CA SER A 151 3.14 -45.80 -18.00
C SER A 151 2.88 -45.61 -16.49
N LYS A 152 3.44 -44.55 -15.89
CA LYS A 152 3.38 -44.30 -14.43
C LYS A 152 2.31 -43.29 -14.06
N ALA A 153 1.47 -43.66 -13.10
CA ALA A 153 0.51 -42.77 -12.46
C ALA A 153 1.17 -41.94 -11.35
N ASN A 154 0.56 -40.80 -11.00
CA ASN A 154 0.91 -39.96 -9.83
C ASN A 154 2.40 -39.58 -9.75
N GLN A 155 3.03 -39.36 -10.91
CA GLN A 155 4.42 -38.93 -10.94
C GLN A 155 4.59 -37.61 -10.21
N SER A 156 5.70 -37.49 -9.48
CA SER A 156 6.02 -36.31 -8.70
C SER A 156 7.46 -35.86 -8.91
N PHE A 157 7.67 -34.56 -8.84
CA PHE A 157 8.98 -33.93 -9.03
C PHE A 157 9.15 -32.79 -8.03
N LYS A 158 10.34 -32.68 -7.45
CA LYS A 158 10.69 -31.58 -6.55
C LYS A 158 11.30 -30.43 -7.33
N LEU A 159 10.97 -29.20 -6.98
CA LEU A 159 11.74 -28.03 -7.42
C LEU A 159 13.15 -28.13 -6.82
N LYS A 160 14.19 -27.82 -7.61
CA LYS A 160 15.59 -28.06 -7.20
C LYS A 160 16.16 -26.94 -6.33
N GLN A 161 15.55 -25.75 -6.35
CA GLN A 161 15.92 -24.64 -5.48
C GLN A 161 15.00 -24.61 -4.26
N ALA A 162 15.50 -24.22 -3.08
CA ALA A 162 14.70 -23.99 -1.87
C ALA A 162 15.28 -22.80 -1.07
N PRO A 163 14.46 -21.90 -0.48
CA PRO A 163 13.01 -21.78 -0.65
C PRO A 163 12.66 -21.37 -2.09
N ALA A 164 11.76 -22.14 -2.71
CA ALA A 164 11.68 -22.16 -4.17
C ALA A 164 10.74 -21.10 -4.73
N LEU A 165 9.61 -20.85 -4.07
CA LEU A 165 8.41 -20.33 -4.73
C LEU A 165 7.93 -19.01 -4.13
N THR A 166 8.02 -17.95 -4.92
CA THR A 166 7.38 -16.67 -4.65
C THR A 166 5.89 -16.75 -4.98
N TYR A 167 5.08 -16.25 -4.06
CA TYR A 167 3.66 -15.99 -4.25
C TYR A 167 3.44 -14.49 -4.46
N THR A 168 2.53 -14.14 -5.37
CA THR A 168 2.14 -12.75 -5.63
C THR A 168 0.69 -12.52 -5.26
N ARG A 169 0.33 -11.30 -4.88
CA ARG A 169 -1.05 -10.93 -4.54
C ARG A 169 -2.03 -11.32 -5.65
N SER A 170 -3.17 -11.91 -5.28
CA SER A 170 -4.27 -12.29 -6.18
C SER A 170 -5.62 -11.97 -5.56
N THR A 171 -6.65 -11.78 -6.39
CA THR A 171 -8.06 -11.69 -5.97
C THR A 171 -8.72 -13.06 -5.78
N ALA A 172 -8.02 -14.15 -6.04
CA ALA A 172 -8.49 -15.50 -5.78
C ALA A 172 -8.72 -15.76 -4.27
N PRO A 173 -9.56 -16.74 -3.90
CA PRO A 173 -9.62 -17.23 -2.52
C PRO A 173 -8.21 -17.56 -1.99
N GLY A 174 -7.87 -17.05 -0.81
CA GLY A 174 -6.52 -17.14 -0.22
C GLY A 174 -5.60 -15.96 -0.52
N GLY A 175 -5.92 -15.07 -1.45
CA GLY A 175 -5.24 -13.78 -1.65
C GLY A 175 -3.85 -13.83 -2.30
N ALA A 176 -3.42 -15.01 -2.72
CA ALA A 176 -2.09 -15.25 -3.29
C ALA A 176 -2.15 -16.23 -4.46
N GLU A 177 -1.31 -15.98 -5.46
CA GLU A 177 -1.10 -16.84 -6.61
C GLU A 177 0.36 -17.29 -6.70
N SER A 178 0.53 -18.57 -6.99
CA SER A 178 1.82 -19.19 -7.27
C SER A 178 2.41 -18.65 -8.57
N SER A 179 3.70 -18.32 -8.56
CA SER A 179 4.42 -17.95 -9.79
C SER A 179 4.82 -19.17 -10.65
N LEU A 180 4.48 -20.39 -10.20
CA LEU A 180 4.90 -21.64 -10.83
C LEU A 180 4.19 -21.87 -12.16
N GLN A 181 4.99 -22.09 -13.19
CA GLN A 181 4.54 -22.57 -14.49
C GLN A 181 5.23 -23.88 -14.80
N ILE A 182 4.44 -24.92 -15.03
CA ILE A 182 4.92 -26.23 -15.48
C ILE A 182 4.60 -26.39 -16.96
N ARG A 183 5.62 -26.74 -17.74
CA ARG A 183 5.46 -27.12 -19.14
C ARG A 183 5.94 -28.54 -19.35
N VAL A 184 5.14 -29.35 -20.04
CA VAL A 184 5.49 -30.72 -20.45
C VAL A 184 5.41 -30.81 -21.96
N ASN A 185 6.52 -31.17 -22.62
CA ASN A 185 6.65 -31.05 -24.08
C ASN A 185 6.28 -29.62 -24.55
N ASP A 186 6.73 -28.61 -23.80
CA ASP A 186 6.47 -27.17 -24.03
C ASP A 186 4.98 -26.74 -23.96
N LEU A 187 4.07 -27.65 -23.62
CA LEU A 187 2.66 -27.35 -23.34
C LEU A 187 2.48 -26.98 -21.87
N LEU A 188 1.74 -25.90 -21.60
CA LEU A 188 1.40 -25.47 -20.25
C LEU A 188 0.44 -26.46 -19.57
N TRP A 189 0.78 -26.81 -18.33
CA TRP A 189 -0.09 -27.51 -17.39
C TRP A 189 -0.55 -26.51 -16.33
N HIS A 190 -1.75 -26.71 -15.80
CA HIS A 190 -2.39 -25.78 -14.88
C HIS A 190 -2.36 -26.29 -13.44
N GLU A 191 -1.94 -25.44 -12.51
CA GLU A 191 -2.00 -25.74 -11.09
C GLU A 191 -3.45 -25.77 -10.62
N VAL A 192 -3.82 -26.79 -9.84
CA VAL A 192 -5.13 -26.89 -9.19
C VAL A 192 -4.96 -27.26 -7.71
N PRO A 193 -5.86 -26.79 -6.83
CA PRO A 193 -5.80 -27.15 -5.40
C PRO A 193 -5.94 -28.64 -5.15
N SER A 194 -6.72 -29.33 -5.99
CA SER A 194 -6.93 -30.77 -5.90
C SER A 194 -7.20 -31.39 -7.27
N LEU A 195 -6.69 -32.61 -7.45
CA LEU A 195 -6.99 -33.46 -8.61
C LEU A 195 -8.38 -34.13 -8.49
N PHE A 196 -9.02 -34.04 -7.33
CA PHE A 196 -10.35 -34.61 -7.10
C PHE A 196 -11.39 -34.01 -8.06
N LYS A 197 -12.30 -34.85 -8.58
CA LYS A 197 -13.33 -34.49 -9.56
C LYS A 197 -12.81 -33.85 -10.88
N ARG A 198 -11.55 -34.09 -11.22
CA ARG A 198 -10.97 -33.66 -12.51
C ARG A 198 -10.99 -34.77 -13.54
N GLY A 199 -11.17 -34.41 -14.81
CA GLY A 199 -11.21 -35.33 -15.93
C GLY A 199 -9.84 -35.95 -16.26
N PRO A 200 -9.82 -37.14 -16.88
CA PRO A 200 -8.60 -37.93 -17.12
C PRO A 200 -7.65 -37.35 -18.18
N ARG A 201 -8.09 -36.33 -18.93
CA ARG A 201 -7.31 -35.67 -20.00
C ARG A 201 -6.92 -34.24 -19.65
N GLU A 202 -7.29 -33.76 -18.46
CA GLU A 202 -6.96 -32.41 -18.02
C GLU A 202 -5.46 -32.30 -17.73
N ARG A 203 -4.77 -31.34 -18.33
CA ARG A 203 -3.34 -31.06 -18.09
C ARG A 203 -3.20 -30.25 -16.82
N ILE A 204 -3.28 -30.94 -15.70
CA ILE A 204 -3.30 -30.35 -14.37
C ILE A 204 -2.26 -30.98 -13.45
N PHE A 205 -1.80 -30.20 -12.49
CA PHE A 205 -0.94 -30.67 -11.41
C PHE A 205 -1.38 -30.01 -10.10
N THR A 206 -0.94 -30.59 -8.99
CA THR A 206 -1.09 -30.01 -7.65
C THR A 206 0.28 -29.88 -7.00
N THR A 207 0.41 -28.98 -6.03
CA THR A 207 1.66 -28.73 -5.32
C THR A 207 1.51 -29.09 -3.85
N GLU A 208 2.59 -29.60 -3.27
CA GLU A 208 2.71 -29.84 -1.83
C GLU A 208 3.97 -29.14 -1.34
N MET A 209 3.86 -28.36 -0.28
CA MET A 209 4.97 -27.64 0.33
C MET A 209 5.32 -28.30 1.66
N ALA A 210 6.59 -28.65 1.85
CA ALA A 210 7.10 -29.15 3.12
C ALA A 210 7.58 -27.98 4.01
N ASP A 211 7.72 -28.22 5.32
CA ASP A 211 8.13 -27.23 6.33
C ASP A 211 9.46 -26.52 6.01
N ASN A 212 10.35 -27.18 5.27
CA ASN A 212 11.63 -26.62 4.84
C ASN A 212 11.55 -25.78 3.54
N GLY A 213 10.34 -25.49 3.05
CA GLY A 213 10.10 -24.73 1.81
C GLY A 213 10.32 -25.53 0.52
N THR A 214 10.50 -26.85 0.61
CA THR A 214 10.60 -27.71 -0.57
C THR A 214 9.21 -27.90 -1.19
N VAL A 215 9.08 -27.56 -2.47
CA VAL A 215 7.84 -27.75 -3.23
C VAL A 215 7.92 -29.01 -4.08
N THR A 216 6.92 -29.87 -3.95
CA THR A 216 6.74 -31.08 -4.76
C THR A 216 5.52 -30.91 -5.66
N VAL A 217 5.73 -31.08 -6.96
CA VAL A 217 4.68 -31.06 -7.99
C VAL A 217 4.20 -32.50 -8.20
N ARG A 218 2.89 -32.74 -8.12
CA ARG A 218 2.26 -34.04 -8.37
C ARG A 218 1.28 -33.97 -9.55
N PHE A 219 1.40 -34.93 -10.46
CA PHE A 219 0.57 -35.08 -11.65
C PHE A 219 -0.53 -36.13 -11.49
N GLY A 220 -1.44 -36.19 -12.46
CA GLY A 220 -2.58 -37.12 -12.43
C GLY A 220 -2.23 -38.60 -12.66
N ASP A 221 -3.21 -39.45 -12.38
CA ASP A 221 -3.14 -40.90 -12.56
C ASP A 221 -3.82 -41.40 -13.85
N GLY A 222 -4.33 -40.49 -14.68
CA GLY A 222 -5.09 -40.81 -15.90
C GLY A 222 -6.56 -41.12 -15.65
N VAL A 223 -7.03 -41.04 -14.40
CA VAL A 223 -8.45 -41.02 -14.01
C VAL A 223 -8.81 -39.62 -13.50
N ARG A 224 -7.96 -39.08 -12.62
CA ARG A 224 -8.03 -37.76 -12.00
C ARG A 224 -6.83 -36.92 -12.49
N GLY A 225 -7.04 -36.22 -13.60
CA GLY A 225 -5.98 -35.51 -14.32
C GLY A 225 -5.18 -36.42 -15.25
N ALA A 226 -4.57 -35.80 -16.27
CA ALA A 226 -3.76 -36.49 -17.26
C ALA A 226 -2.47 -37.06 -16.67
N ARG A 227 -2.06 -38.23 -17.17
CA ARG A 227 -0.70 -38.73 -16.99
C ARG A 227 0.27 -37.91 -17.84
N LEU A 228 1.51 -37.84 -17.40
CA LEU A 228 2.58 -37.24 -18.19
C LEU A 228 2.80 -38.06 -19.47
N PRO A 229 2.97 -37.43 -20.64
CA PRO A 229 3.49 -38.12 -21.81
C PRO A 229 4.94 -38.57 -21.58
N SER A 230 5.31 -39.74 -22.12
CA SER A 230 6.69 -40.20 -22.10
C SER A 230 7.59 -39.26 -22.89
N GLY A 231 8.72 -38.85 -22.31
CA GLY A 231 9.70 -38.00 -22.99
C GLY A 231 10.93 -37.72 -22.13
N ALA A 232 12.08 -37.48 -22.76
CA ALA A 232 13.32 -37.18 -22.05
C ALA A 232 13.35 -35.70 -21.63
N GLN A 233 13.61 -35.44 -20.34
CA GLN A 233 13.78 -34.08 -19.81
C GLN A 233 12.63 -33.12 -20.19
N ASN A 234 11.44 -33.68 -20.35
CA ASN A 234 10.31 -32.97 -20.93
C ASN A 234 9.49 -32.19 -19.92
N VAL A 235 9.71 -32.40 -18.61
CA VAL A 235 9.04 -31.66 -17.54
C VAL A 235 9.93 -30.47 -17.15
N LYS A 236 9.48 -29.26 -17.47
CA LYS A 236 10.18 -28.01 -17.21
C LYS A 236 9.36 -27.14 -16.27
N ALA A 237 10.03 -26.46 -15.35
CA ALA A 237 9.44 -25.49 -14.44
C ALA A 237 10.04 -24.11 -14.69
N THR A 238 9.19 -23.09 -14.67
CA THR A 238 9.59 -21.68 -14.59
C THR A 238 8.83 -21.08 -13.43
N TYR A 239 9.53 -20.48 -12.48
CA TYR A 239 8.93 -19.90 -11.28
C TYR A 239 9.81 -18.76 -10.78
N ARG A 240 9.35 -18.02 -9.77
CA ARG A 240 10.18 -17.03 -9.09
C ARG A 240 10.62 -17.53 -7.73
N ARG A 241 11.87 -17.25 -7.38
CA ARG A 241 12.42 -17.47 -6.03
C ARG A 241 12.54 -16.14 -5.27
N GLY A 242 12.42 -16.21 -3.95
CA GLY A 242 12.41 -15.06 -3.06
C GLY A 242 11.06 -14.91 -2.37
N SER A 243 11.06 -14.84 -1.05
CA SER A 243 9.87 -14.74 -0.21
C SER A 243 10.23 -13.97 1.06
N GLY A 244 9.24 -13.65 1.89
CA GLY A 244 9.51 -12.99 3.16
C GLY A 244 9.74 -11.49 3.03
N LEU A 245 10.22 -10.91 4.12
CA LEU A 245 10.39 -9.47 4.28
C LEU A 245 11.56 -8.90 3.47
N ASP A 246 12.43 -9.76 2.90
CA ASP A 246 13.49 -9.36 1.97
C ASP A 246 12.94 -8.65 0.72
N GLY A 247 11.66 -8.87 0.39
CA GLY A 247 10.95 -8.15 -0.66
C GLY A 247 10.58 -6.70 -0.32
N LEU A 248 10.66 -6.29 0.95
CA LEU A 248 10.34 -4.92 1.40
C LEU A 248 11.50 -3.97 1.15
N VAL A 249 11.60 -3.50 -0.09
CA VAL A 249 12.54 -2.44 -0.46
C VAL A 249 11.97 -1.06 -0.16
N ARG A 250 12.82 -0.16 0.34
CA ARG A 250 12.44 1.25 0.59
C ARG A 250 12.27 2.01 -0.73
N ALA A 251 11.55 3.13 -0.66
CA ALA A 251 11.52 4.09 -1.75
C ALA A 251 12.97 4.50 -2.13
N GLY A 252 13.26 4.49 -3.42
CA GLY A 252 14.55 4.86 -3.98
C GLY A 252 15.64 3.77 -3.93
N GLN A 253 15.33 2.56 -3.45
CA GLN A 253 16.31 1.49 -3.34
C GLN A 253 16.55 0.72 -4.67
N LEU A 254 15.54 0.64 -5.53
CA LEU A 254 15.61 -0.02 -6.85
C LEU A 254 16.10 0.97 -7.92
N THR A 255 17.41 1.04 -8.10
CA THR A 255 18.06 1.96 -9.05
C THR A 255 18.81 1.26 -10.19
N SER A 256 19.00 -0.06 -10.08
CA SER A 256 19.80 -0.85 -11.03
C SER A 256 18.92 -1.51 -12.10
N LEU A 257 19.37 -1.42 -13.34
CA LEU A 257 18.75 -2.06 -14.51
C LEU A 257 19.50 -3.33 -14.88
N LEU A 258 18.82 -4.48 -14.87
CA LEU A 258 19.36 -5.76 -15.35
C LEU A 258 19.58 -5.75 -16.86
N THR A 259 18.64 -5.16 -17.60
CA THR A 259 18.73 -4.93 -19.04
C THR A 259 18.48 -3.46 -19.34
N ARG A 260 19.14 -2.92 -20.37
CA ARG A 260 19.00 -1.52 -20.80
C ARG A 260 18.47 -1.44 -22.22
N PRO A 261 17.13 -1.48 -22.42
CA PRO A 261 16.53 -1.20 -23.72
C PRO A 261 16.92 0.20 -24.23
N PRO A 262 16.97 0.41 -25.55
CA PRO A 262 17.27 1.73 -26.13
C PRO A 262 16.34 2.82 -25.59
N GLY A 263 16.91 3.95 -25.18
CA GLY A 263 16.16 5.10 -24.64
C GLY A 263 15.91 5.08 -23.13
N LEU A 264 16.20 3.98 -22.42
CA LEU A 264 16.07 3.92 -20.97
C LEU A 264 17.38 4.32 -20.27
N LYS A 265 17.36 5.42 -19.51
CA LYS A 265 18.54 5.96 -18.80
C LYS A 265 18.72 5.42 -17.38
N SER A 266 17.63 5.37 -16.62
CA SER A 266 17.61 4.95 -15.21
C SER A 266 16.24 4.43 -14.83
N VAL A 267 16.19 3.73 -13.69
CA VAL A 267 14.96 3.29 -13.04
C VAL A 267 14.99 3.75 -11.59
N LEU A 268 13.81 3.97 -11.02
CA LEU A 268 13.62 4.33 -9.63
C LEU A 268 12.26 3.80 -9.17
N ASN A 269 12.18 3.24 -7.97
CA ASN A 269 10.92 3.04 -7.28
C ASN A 269 10.64 4.23 -6.34
N SER A 270 9.77 5.16 -6.71
CA SER A 270 9.48 6.29 -5.80
C SER A 270 8.60 5.88 -4.61
N LEU A 271 7.97 4.71 -4.66
CA LEU A 271 7.22 4.11 -3.56
C LEU A 271 7.99 2.94 -2.98
N ALA A 272 7.87 2.75 -1.66
CA ALA A 272 8.34 1.53 -1.00
C ALA A 272 7.53 0.32 -1.50
N ALA A 273 8.14 -0.86 -1.47
CA ALA A 273 7.41 -2.09 -1.69
C ALA A 273 6.52 -2.39 -0.47
N GLU A 274 5.37 -2.99 -0.73
CA GLU A 274 4.36 -3.32 0.28
C GLU A 274 3.86 -4.76 0.08
N GLY A 275 3.20 -5.30 1.10
CA GLY A 275 2.51 -6.59 1.00
C GLY A 275 3.40 -7.82 1.02
N ALA A 276 4.64 -7.70 1.51
CA ALA A 276 5.45 -8.85 1.84
C ALA A 276 5.04 -9.42 3.20
N ASP A 277 5.16 -10.73 3.34
CA ASP A 277 4.93 -11.45 4.58
C ASP A 277 5.90 -12.62 4.67
N GLU A 278 6.24 -13.02 5.90
CA GLU A 278 7.00 -14.24 6.13
C GLU A 278 6.16 -15.47 5.81
N PRO A 279 6.80 -16.60 5.44
CA PRO A 279 6.11 -17.88 5.41
C PRO A 279 5.37 -18.14 6.71
N GLU A 280 4.15 -18.67 6.60
CA GLU A 280 3.31 -18.92 7.77
C GLU A 280 4.04 -19.84 8.76
N SER A 281 4.13 -19.41 10.02
CA SER A 281 4.71 -20.24 11.08
C SER A 281 3.82 -21.43 11.40
N PHE A 282 4.40 -22.53 11.90
CA PHE A 282 3.63 -23.71 12.32
C PHE A 282 2.50 -23.37 13.31
N ALA A 283 2.76 -22.48 14.28
CA ALA A 283 1.75 -22.08 15.27
C ALA A 283 0.57 -21.34 14.62
N ASN A 284 0.83 -20.48 13.64
CA ASN A 284 -0.22 -19.79 12.88
C ASN A 284 -0.97 -20.78 11.99
N ALA A 285 -0.26 -21.68 11.29
CA ALA A 285 -0.86 -22.71 10.47
C ALA A 285 -1.78 -23.62 11.28
N GLN A 286 -1.42 -23.97 12.52
CA GLN A 286 -2.28 -24.74 13.42
C GLN A 286 -3.60 -24.01 13.75
N GLN A 287 -3.56 -22.68 13.90
CA GLN A 287 -4.74 -21.86 14.18
C GLN A 287 -5.58 -21.61 12.92
N ASN A 288 -4.93 -21.46 11.75
CA ASN A 288 -5.58 -21.07 10.50
C ASN A 288 -6.06 -22.27 9.67
N ALA A 289 -5.42 -23.43 9.76
CA ALA A 289 -5.78 -24.62 8.98
C ALA A 289 -7.27 -25.03 9.13
N PRO A 290 -7.87 -25.03 10.35
CA PRO A 290 -9.29 -25.35 10.51
C PRO A 290 -10.24 -24.36 9.81
N LEU A 291 -9.83 -23.10 9.63
CA LEU A 291 -10.69 -22.03 9.10
C LEU A 291 -11.19 -22.32 7.68
N THR A 292 -10.34 -22.96 6.86
CA THR A 292 -10.69 -23.36 5.49
C THR A 292 -11.81 -24.42 5.46
N VAL A 293 -11.86 -25.29 6.47
CA VAL A 293 -12.90 -26.32 6.59
C VAL A 293 -14.16 -25.76 7.21
N LEU A 294 -14.03 -24.88 8.21
CA LEU A 294 -15.17 -24.26 8.91
C LEU A 294 -16.03 -23.42 7.98
N THR A 295 -15.40 -22.70 7.04
CA THR A 295 -16.10 -21.85 6.07
C THR A 295 -16.71 -22.66 4.92
N LEU A 296 -16.29 -23.91 4.67
CA LEU A 296 -16.70 -24.72 3.50
C LEU A 296 -16.63 -23.93 2.17
N GLU A 297 -15.62 -23.07 2.04
CA GLU A 297 -15.42 -22.14 0.92
C GLU A 297 -16.56 -21.12 0.72
N ARG A 298 -17.39 -20.89 1.75
CA ARG A 298 -18.50 -19.94 1.76
C ARG A 298 -18.41 -18.94 2.91
N VAL A 299 -18.76 -17.70 2.62
CA VAL A 299 -18.78 -16.61 3.61
C VAL A 299 -20.23 -16.20 3.90
N VAL A 300 -20.74 -16.55 5.09
CA VAL A 300 -22.16 -16.33 5.44
C VAL A 300 -22.32 -15.61 6.78
N SER A 301 -21.76 -16.15 7.85
CA SER A 301 -21.82 -15.56 9.20
C SER A 301 -20.70 -14.56 9.42
N LEU A 302 -20.84 -13.65 10.41
CA LEU A 302 -19.77 -12.71 10.77
C LEU A 302 -18.44 -13.42 11.07
N GLU A 303 -18.51 -14.56 11.76
CA GLU A 303 -17.35 -15.40 12.03
C GLU A 303 -16.72 -15.96 10.73
N ASP A 304 -17.52 -16.31 9.72
CA ASP A 304 -16.97 -16.68 8.41
C ASP A 304 -16.26 -15.52 7.72
N TYR A 305 -16.77 -14.29 7.83
CA TYR A 305 -16.09 -13.10 7.29
C TYR A 305 -14.75 -12.87 7.99
N GLU A 306 -14.66 -13.06 9.31
CA GLU A 306 -13.40 -12.99 10.06
C GLU A 306 -12.43 -14.07 9.62
N ASN A 307 -12.89 -15.32 9.59
CA ASN A 307 -12.07 -16.49 9.28
C ASN A 307 -11.56 -16.45 7.83
N PHE A 308 -12.43 -16.11 6.87
CA PHE A 308 -12.04 -15.91 5.48
C PHE A 308 -11.00 -14.80 5.35
N SER A 309 -11.24 -13.65 5.98
CA SER A 309 -10.31 -12.52 5.92
C SER A 309 -8.97 -12.85 6.56
N ARG A 310 -8.93 -13.59 7.67
CA ARG A 310 -7.69 -14.06 8.31
C ARG A 310 -6.91 -15.07 7.48
N SER A 311 -7.60 -15.87 6.67
CA SER A 311 -6.94 -16.81 5.73
C SER A 311 -6.43 -16.14 4.45
N TYR A 312 -6.74 -14.85 4.26
CA TYR A 312 -6.37 -14.11 3.06
C TYR A 312 -4.96 -13.53 3.19
N ALA A 313 -4.09 -13.80 2.21
CA ALA A 313 -2.71 -13.38 2.25
C ALA A 313 -2.54 -11.86 2.47
N GLY A 314 -1.67 -11.50 3.42
CA GLY A 314 -1.44 -10.11 3.81
C GLY A 314 -2.38 -9.59 4.91
N ILE A 315 -3.28 -10.42 5.44
CA ILE A 315 -4.11 -10.11 6.61
C ILE A 315 -3.70 -11.00 7.77
N ALA A 316 -3.36 -10.40 8.91
CA ALA A 316 -2.96 -11.13 10.12
C ALA A 316 -4.09 -11.20 11.17
N LYS A 317 -4.94 -10.17 11.25
CA LYS A 317 -6.11 -10.13 12.13
C LYS A 317 -7.30 -9.52 11.40
N ALA A 318 -8.48 -10.05 11.66
CA ALA A 318 -9.75 -9.52 11.20
C ALA A 318 -10.78 -9.54 12.33
N LEU A 319 -11.65 -8.54 12.35
CA LEU A 319 -12.86 -8.49 13.17
C LEU A 319 -14.02 -8.07 12.28
N ALA A 320 -15.12 -8.81 12.32
CA ALA A 320 -16.33 -8.52 11.57
C ALA A 320 -17.44 -8.11 12.55
N THR A 321 -18.08 -7.00 12.25
CA THR A 321 -19.34 -6.61 12.89
C THR A 321 -20.38 -6.35 11.82
N TRP A 322 -21.65 -6.39 12.21
CA TRP A 322 -22.71 -5.99 11.31
C TRP A 322 -22.80 -4.46 11.24
N THR A 323 -23.13 -3.95 10.06
CA THR A 323 -23.43 -2.54 9.83
C THR A 323 -24.84 -2.39 9.27
N TRP A 324 -25.41 -1.20 9.41
CA TRP A 324 -26.62 -0.79 8.71
C TRP A 324 -26.29 0.45 7.90
N ASP A 325 -26.70 0.52 6.64
CA ASP A 325 -26.45 1.70 5.79
C ASP A 325 -27.67 2.63 5.66
N GLY A 326 -28.70 2.39 6.48
CA GLY A 326 -30.01 3.04 6.39
C GLY A 326 -31.04 2.25 5.58
N ARG A 327 -30.61 1.25 4.78
CA ARG A 327 -31.49 0.47 3.90
C ARG A 327 -31.34 -1.04 4.08
N THR A 328 -30.11 -1.52 4.25
CA THR A 328 -29.80 -2.95 4.38
C THR A 328 -28.74 -3.18 5.46
N ARG A 329 -28.69 -4.43 5.94
CA ARG A 329 -27.57 -4.91 6.76
C ARG A 329 -26.39 -5.20 5.84
N GLY A 330 -25.21 -4.82 6.31
CA GLY A 330 -23.94 -5.17 5.69
C GLY A 330 -22.95 -5.69 6.73
N VAL A 331 -21.73 -5.92 6.29
CA VAL A 331 -20.60 -6.34 7.12
C VAL A 331 -19.55 -5.25 7.14
N PHE A 332 -19.06 -4.95 8.34
CA PHE A 332 -17.95 -4.04 8.57
C PHE A 332 -16.75 -4.82 9.11
N LEU A 333 -15.65 -4.79 8.37
CA LEU A 333 -14.41 -5.47 8.70
C LEU A 333 -13.35 -4.48 9.20
N THR A 334 -12.77 -4.77 10.36
CA THR A 334 -11.51 -4.15 10.78
C THR A 334 -10.38 -5.14 10.54
N LEU A 335 -9.32 -4.68 9.85
CA LEU A 335 -8.23 -5.53 9.39
C LEU A 335 -6.87 -5.00 9.86
N ALA A 336 -5.95 -5.90 10.19
CA ALA A 336 -4.54 -5.58 10.39
C ALA A 336 -3.65 -6.47 9.52
N ALA A 337 -2.63 -5.87 8.91
CA ALA A 337 -1.60 -6.59 8.18
C ALA A 337 -0.57 -7.19 9.16
N PRO A 338 0.27 -8.14 8.70
CA PRO A 338 1.38 -8.69 9.48
C PRO A 338 2.22 -7.62 10.19
N LEU A 339 2.76 -8.00 11.34
CA LEU A 339 3.57 -7.13 12.21
C LEU A 339 2.85 -5.84 12.67
N GLY A 340 1.52 -5.79 12.58
CA GLY A 340 0.72 -4.62 12.93
C GLY A 340 0.82 -3.48 11.91
N ALA A 341 1.22 -3.77 10.67
CA ALA A 341 1.16 -2.78 9.60
C ALA A 341 -0.28 -2.41 9.24
N ALA A 342 -0.47 -1.22 8.66
CA ALA A 342 -1.75 -0.81 8.11
C ALA A 342 -2.08 -1.62 6.84
N VAL A 343 -3.35 -1.89 6.61
CA VAL A 343 -3.82 -2.58 5.40
C VAL A 343 -4.05 -1.55 4.30
N SER A 344 -3.42 -1.74 3.13
CA SER A 344 -3.59 -0.81 2.02
C SER A 344 -4.96 -0.96 1.35
N ASN A 345 -5.50 0.15 0.81
CA ASN A 345 -6.81 0.16 0.14
C ASN A 345 -6.89 -0.82 -1.03
N ALA A 346 -5.77 -1.06 -1.73
CA ALA A 346 -5.72 -2.05 -2.79
C ALA A 346 -5.94 -3.48 -2.25
N LEU A 347 -5.31 -3.82 -1.12
CA LEU A 347 -5.49 -5.14 -0.49
C LEU A 347 -6.93 -5.31 0.02
N ILE A 348 -7.52 -4.25 0.59
CA ILE A 348 -8.93 -4.22 0.99
C ILE A 348 -9.86 -4.50 -0.21
N ALA A 349 -9.62 -3.84 -1.34
CA ALA A 349 -10.43 -4.03 -2.54
C ALA A 349 -10.33 -5.46 -3.10
N ASP A 350 -9.11 -6.02 -3.11
CA ASP A 350 -8.86 -7.39 -3.55
C ASP A 350 -9.57 -8.40 -2.63
N LEU A 351 -9.49 -8.20 -1.31
CA LEU A 351 -10.19 -9.02 -0.32
C LEU A 351 -11.71 -8.95 -0.47
N ILE A 352 -12.29 -7.75 -0.62
CA ILE A 352 -13.74 -7.60 -0.81
C ILE A 352 -14.19 -8.32 -2.09
N THR A 353 -13.40 -8.23 -3.17
CA THR A 353 -13.66 -8.98 -4.41
C THR A 353 -13.67 -10.49 -4.17
N ALA A 354 -12.71 -11.01 -3.40
CA ALA A 354 -12.63 -12.42 -3.04
C ALA A 354 -13.81 -12.86 -2.15
N ILE A 355 -14.20 -12.04 -1.17
CA ILE A 355 -15.36 -12.28 -0.31
C ILE A 355 -16.65 -12.37 -1.15
N HIS A 356 -16.85 -11.46 -2.11
CA HIS A 356 -18.03 -11.50 -2.98
C HIS A 356 -18.04 -12.71 -3.93
N ALA A 357 -16.87 -13.22 -4.32
CA ALA A 357 -16.76 -14.44 -5.12
C ALA A 357 -17.08 -15.72 -4.31
N SER A 358 -16.84 -15.69 -3.00
CA SER A 358 -17.07 -16.82 -2.08
C SER A 358 -18.33 -16.66 -1.21
N GLY A 359 -19.04 -15.54 -1.29
CA GLY A 359 -20.20 -15.21 -0.44
C GLY A 359 -21.41 -14.77 -1.24
N ASP A 360 -22.32 -14.03 -0.58
CA ASP A 360 -23.41 -13.35 -1.26
C ASP A 360 -22.92 -11.99 -1.83
N PRO A 361 -22.88 -11.81 -3.16
CA PRO A 361 -22.37 -10.59 -3.77
C PRO A 361 -23.25 -9.34 -3.51
N PHE A 362 -24.47 -9.52 -2.99
CA PHE A 362 -25.38 -8.42 -2.69
C PHE A 362 -25.28 -7.93 -1.24
N VAL A 363 -24.51 -8.60 -0.38
CA VAL A 363 -24.23 -8.10 0.97
C VAL A 363 -23.20 -6.98 0.87
N PRO A 364 -23.51 -5.75 1.32
CA PRO A 364 -22.53 -4.68 1.35
C PRO A 364 -21.42 -5.01 2.34
N VAL A 365 -20.18 -4.99 1.87
CA VAL A 365 -18.99 -5.20 2.70
C VAL A 365 -18.18 -3.91 2.69
N ARG A 366 -17.88 -3.39 3.88
CA ARG A 366 -16.95 -2.28 4.08
C ARG A 366 -15.81 -2.80 4.94
N ALA A 367 -14.58 -2.54 4.53
CA ALA A 367 -13.41 -2.88 5.33
C ALA A 367 -12.50 -1.67 5.51
N VAL A 368 -11.84 -1.60 6.66
CA VAL A 368 -10.88 -0.55 7.00
C VAL A 368 -9.68 -1.16 7.71
N SER A 369 -8.54 -0.48 7.61
CA SER A 369 -7.40 -0.79 8.49
C SER A 369 -7.74 -0.43 9.93
N TYR A 370 -7.22 -1.23 10.86
CA TYR A 370 -7.38 -1.00 12.30
C TYR A 370 -6.76 0.30 12.79
N GLN A 371 -7.20 0.75 13.96
CA GLN A 371 -6.62 1.89 14.65
C GLN A 371 -5.56 1.41 15.64
N LYS A 372 -4.31 1.79 15.40
CA LYS A 372 -3.20 1.48 16.31
C LYS A 372 -3.28 2.38 17.54
N ALA A 373 -3.40 1.76 18.72
CA ALA A 373 -3.35 2.46 20.00
C ALA A 373 -2.16 1.95 20.82
N LEU A 374 -1.43 2.86 21.46
CA LEU A 374 -0.28 2.55 22.29
C LEU A 374 -0.53 2.94 23.74
N PHE A 375 0.09 2.22 24.66
CA PHE A 375 0.08 2.57 26.08
C PHE A 375 1.46 2.42 26.72
N ARG A 376 1.63 3.09 27.86
CA ARG A 376 2.87 3.14 28.63
C ARG A 376 2.61 2.75 30.07
N ILE A 377 3.67 2.23 30.68
CA ILE A 377 3.68 1.77 32.06
C ILE A 377 4.94 2.34 32.71
N THR A 378 4.82 2.79 33.96
CA THR A 378 5.97 3.09 34.82
C THR A 378 5.75 2.46 36.18
N GLY A 379 6.82 2.01 36.83
CA GLY A 379 6.69 1.38 38.13
C GLY A 379 8.01 0.91 38.71
N LYS A 380 7.91 0.16 39.80
CA LYS A 380 9.02 -0.38 40.55
C LYS A 380 8.79 -1.85 40.84
N ILE A 381 9.87 -2.62 40.90
CA ILE A 381 9.84 -4.03 41.31
C ILE A 381 10.80 -4.24 42.48
N LYS A 382 10.39 -5.02 43.48
CA LYS A 382 11.31 -5.54 44.50
C LYS A 382 11.90 -6.83 43.96
N VAL A 383 13.21 -6.85 43.80
CA VAL A 383 13.94 -8.04 43.35
C VAL A 383 14.47 -8.81 44.55
N ASP A 384 14.40 -10.13 44.48
CA ASP A 384 15.01 -11.03 45.43
C ASP A 384 16.54 -10.82 45.44
N PRO A 385 17.18 -10.60 46.61
CA PRO A 385 18.62 -10.37 46.71
C PRO A 385 19.50 -11.45 46.08
N ASP A 386 19.01 -12.69 45.93
CA ASP A 386 19.75 -13.79 45.32
C ASP A 386 19.80 -13.71 43.79
N TYR A 387 18.99 -12.83 43.17
CA TYR A 387 18.93 -12.62 41.72
C TYR A 387 19.66 -11.34 41.30
N GLU A 388 20.25 -11.35 40.12
CA GLU A 388 20.80 -10.13 39.50
C GLU A 388 19.67 -9.20 39.02
N ALA A 389 19.57 -8.02 39.63
CA ALA A 389 18.49 -7.07 39.37
C ALA A 389 18.32 -6.67 37.90
N GLU A 390 19.42 -6.49 37.17
CA GLU A 390 19.38 -6.15 35.74
C GLU A 390 18.73 -7.26 34.90
N LYS A 391 19.01 -8.54 35.21
CA LYS A 391 18.42 -9.69 34.52
C LYS A 391 16.93 -9.81 34.81
N VAL A 392 16.51 -9.57 36.05
CA VAL A 392 15.09 -9.62 36.43
C VAL A 392 14.31 -8.48 35.78
N LEU A 393 14.86 -7.26 35.74
CA LEU A 393 14.27 -6.14 35.01
C LEU A 393 14.15 -6.42 33.51
N ALA A 394 15.20 -6.96 32.88
CA ALA A 394 15.16 -7.34 31.48
C ALA A 394 14.08 -8.39 31.21
N ALA A 395 14.00 -9.44 32.03
CA ALA A 395 12.99 -10.48 31.92
C ALA A 395 11.55 -9.95 32.10
N ALA A 396 11.33 -9.02 33.03
CA ALA A 396 10.04 -8.34 33.19
C ALA A 396 9.67 -7.48 31.99
N ASN A 397 10.63 -6.72 31.44
CA ASN A 397 10.44 -5.96 30.22
C ASN A 397 10.09 -6.87 29.02
N ASP A 398 10.80 -7.99 28.86
CA ASP A 398 10.55 -8.93 27.77
C ASP A 398 9.19 -9.62 27.91
N THR A 399 8.81 -9.99 29.14
CA THR A 399 7.49 -10.58 29.45
C THR A 399 6.36 -9.61 29.08
N LEU A 400 6.49 -8.33 29.45
CA LEU A 400 5.51 -7.30 29.10
C LEU A 400 5.46 -7.06 27.58
N ARG A 401 6.62 -6.97 26.92
CA ARG A 401 6.69 -6.75 25.47
C ARG A 401 6.09 -7.90 24.68
N ASP A 402 6.31 -9.13 25.10
CA ASP A 402 5.73 -10.32 24.51
C ASP A 402 4.21 -10.39 24.75
N ALA A 403 3.76 -10.26 26.01
CA ALA A 403 2.34 -10.32 26.38
C ALA A 403 1.49 -9.23 25.71
N PHE A 404 2.01 -8.01 25.61
CA PHE A 404 1.33 -6.86 25.01
C PHE A 404 1.78 -6.59 23.56
N SER A 405 2.31 -7.61 22.89
CA SER A 405 2.68 -7.56 21.47
C SER A 405 1.47 -7.64 20.54
N PHE A 406 1.66 -7.23 19.28
CA PHE A 406 0.66 -7.43 18.23
C PHE A 406 0.25 -8.90 18.09
N ALA A 407 1.18 -9.85 18.24
CA ALA A 407 0.90 -11.27 18.10
C ALA A 407 -0.15 -11.75 19.11
N LYS A 408 0.02 -11.39 20.40
CA LYS A 408 -0.83 -11.89 21.50
C LYS A 408 -2.10 -11.07 21.74
N ARG A 409 -2.10 -9.79 21.38
CA ARG A 409 -3.24 -8.88 21.63
C ARG A 409 -4.33 -9.04 20.58
N GLN A 410 -5.59 -8.84 20.96
CA GLN A 410 -6.75 -8.88 20.06
C GLN A 410 -7.39 -7.49 19.90
N PHE A 411 -8.19 -7.33 18.85
CA PHE A 411 -8.98 -6.11 18.66
C PHE A 411 -9.95 -5.88 19.82
N GLY A 412 -10.06 -4.64 20.28
CA GLY A 412 -10.92 -4.27 21.41
C GLY A 412 -10.51 -4.84 22.76
N GLN A 413 -9.37 -5.52 22.85
CA GLN A 413 -8.91 -6.07 24.13
C GLN A 413 -8.46 -4.91 25.03
N PRO A 414 -9.03 -4.77 26.26
CA PRO A 414 -8.57 -3.76 27.21
C PRO A 414 -7.20 -4.15 27.81
N VAL A 415 -6.55 -3.22 28.49
CA VAL A 415 -5.38 -3.50 29.34
C VAL A 415 -5.80 -3.23 30.78
N ASN A 416 -5.72 -4.24 31.64
CA ASN A 416 -6.03 -4.09 33.06
C ASN A 416 -4.75 -3.92 33.87
N LEU A 417 -4.78 -3.08 34.88
CA LEU A 417 -3.66 -2.90 35.81
C LEU A 417 -3.29 -4.21 36.52
N SER A 418 -4.31 -5.00 36.89
CA SER A 418 -4.11 -6.32 37.51
C SER A 418 -3.40 -7.32 36.61
N GLU A 419 -3.66 -7.28 35.30
CA GLU A 419 -2.98 -8.12 34.29
C GLU A 419 -1.49 -7.75 34.21
N VAL A 420 -1.19 -6.45 34.17
CA VAL A 420 0.20 -5.96 34.18
C VAL A 420 0.94 -6.42 35.45
N ILE A 421 0.32 -6.23 36.62
CA ILE A 421 0.91 -6.64 37.90
C ILE A 421 1.15 -8.15 37.92
N ALA A 422 0.16 -8.95 37.51
CA ALA A 422 0.27 -10.41 37.50
C ALA A 422 1.39 -10.89 36.57
N LEU A 423 1.54 -10.28 35.39
CA LEU A 423 2.60 -10.62 34.44
C LEU A 423 4.00 -10.33 35.00
N VAL A 424 4.19 -9.17 35.63
CA VAL A 424 5.48 -8.81 36.22
C VAL A 424 5.77 -9.65 37.47
N GLN A 425 4.76 -9.89 38.31
CA GLN A 425 4.90 -10.69 39.54
C GLN A 425 5.22 -12.16 39.25
N ALA A 426 4.84 -12.68 38.08
CA ALA A 426 5.14 -14.06 37.67
C ALA A 426 6.61 -14.26 37.22
N VAL A 427 7.39 -13.19 37.07
CA VAL A 427 8.80 -13.27 36.67
C VAL A 427 9.63 -13.76 37.84
N ALA A 428 10.47 -14.78 37.60
CA ALA A 428 11.37 -15.32 38.62
C ALA A 428 12.29 -14.22 39.19
N GLY A 429 12.38 -14.14 40.51
CA GLY A 429 13.14 -13.11 41.23
C GLY A 429 12.34 -11.85 41.56
N VAL A 430 11.08 -11.72 41.13
CA VAL A 430 10.21 -10.60 41.56
C VAL A 430 9.50 -10.95 42.86
N VAL A 431 9.79 -10.19 43.92
CA VAL A 431 9.16 -10.31 45.25
C VAL A 431 7.89 -9.48 45.34
N ALA A 432 7.91 -8.26 44.78
CA ALA A 432 6.77 -7.35 44.79
C ALA A 432 6.79 -6.41 43.58
N VAL A 433 5.62 -5.90 43.20
CA VAL A 433 5.42 -4.96 42.09
C VAL A 433 4.60 -3.77 42.57
N ASP A 434 5.04 -2.57 42.23
CA ASP A 434 4.31 -1.31 42.44
C ASP A 434 4.27 -0.54 41.12
N ILE A 435 3.08 -0.29 40.58
CA ILE A 435 2.92 0.40 39.31
C ILE A 435 2.52 1.85 39.59
N ASP A 436 3.41 2.77 39.25
CA ASP A 436 3.22 4.21 39.45
C ASP A 436 2.22 4.78 38.41
N SER A 437 2.24 4.28 37.17
CA SER A 437 1.31 4.74 36.12
C SER A 437 1.02 3.69 35.04
N LEU A 438 -0.19 3.76 34.49
CA LEU A 438 -0.66 2.96 33.35
C LEU A 438 -1.57 3.87 32.51
N TYR A 439 -1.12 4.32 31.35
CA TYR A 439 -1.81 5.34 30.56
C TYR A 439 -1.60 5.17 29.04
N ARG A 440 -2.52 5.68 28.22
CA ARG A 440 -2.37 5.69 26.76
C ARG A 440 -1.26 6.66 26.33
N THR A 441 -0.48 6.30 25.31
CA THR A 441 0.56 7.19 24.75
C THR A 441 -0.09 8.47 24.22
N GLY A 442 0.44 9.63 24.61
CA GLY A 442 -0.13 10.95 24.27
C GLY A 442 -1.24 11.45 25.20
N ALA A 443 -1.71 10.63 26.14
CA ALA A 443 -2.62 11.06 27.20
C ALA A 443 -1.83 11.54 28.45
N THR A 444 -2.53 12.21 29.37
CA THR A 444 -1.98 12.61 30.66
C THR A 444 -1.51 11.39 31.46
N VAL A 445 -0.30 11.48 32.01
CA VAL A 445 0.27 10.44 32.87
C VAL A 445 -0.57 10.31 34.14
N LYS A 446 -1.17 9.14 34.34
CA LYS A 446 -1.93 8.78 35.54
C LYS A 446 -1.97 7.26 35.70
N LEU A 447 -2.26 6.80 36.90
CA LEU A 447 -2.57 5.40 37.15
C LEU A 447 -4.03 5.13 36.78
N ASN A 448 -4.27 4.40 35.69
CA ASN A 448 -5.60 3.88 35.36
C ASN A 448 -5.70 2.43 35.80
N SER A 449 -6.84 2.03 36.35
CA SER A 449 -7.12 0.62 36.66
C SER A 449 -7.35 -0.21 35.38
N ARG A 450 -7.86 0.43 34.33
CA ARG A 450 -8.15 -0.17 33.04
C ARG A 450 -8.00 0.86 31.93
N LEU A 451 -7.40 0.44 30.81
CA LEU A 451 -7.39 1.15 29.55
C LEU A 451 -8.31 0.40 28.60
N GLU A 452 -9.39 1.04 28.16
CA GLU A 452 -10.26 0.46 27.14
C GLU A 452 -9.55 0.42 25.78
N ALA A 453 -10.06 -0.39 24.86
CA ALA A 453 -9.76 -0.35 23.44
C ALA A 453 -11.09 -0.28 22.70
N GLU A 454 -11.22 0.64 21.77
CA GLU A 454 -12.48 0.86 21.06
C GLU A 454 -12.81 -0.32 20.12
N LEU A 455 -14.10 -0.62 20.01
CA LEU A 455 -14.67 -1.58 19.06
C LEU A 455 -15.69 -0.89 18.16
N PRO A 456 -15.84 -1.33 16.91
CA PRO A 456 -16.91 -0.85 16.06
C PRO A 456 -18.25 -1.26 16.67
N HIS A 457 -19.12 -0.27 16.87
CA HIS A 457 -20.48 -0.50 17.36
C HIS A 457 -21.37 -0.80 16.15
N GLY A 458 -22.07 -1.93 16.18
CA GLY A 458 -22.98 -2.27 15.09
C GLY A 458 -24.17 -1.29 15.00
N GLY A 459 -24.53 -0.90 13.79
CA GLY A 459 -25.84 -0.31 13.49
C GLY A 459 -25.91 1.12 12.98
N ASP A 460 -24.91 2.00 13.17
CA ASP A 460 -24.92 3.35 12.58
C ASP A 460 -23.66 3.59 11.75
N PRO A 461 -23.76 3.90 10.45
CA PRO A 461 -22.60 4.08 9.59
C PRO A 461 -21.72 5.27 9.97
N ALA A 462 -22.23 6.22 10.78
CA ALA A 462 -21.47 7.34 11.33
C ALA A 462 -20.64 6.98 12.58
N SER A 463 -20.95 5.88 13.27
CA SER A 463 -20.26 5.42 14.49
C SER A 463 -19.34 4.20 14.28
N LEU A 464 -19.19 3.74 13.04
CA LEU A 464 -18.27 2.66 12.65
C LEU A 464 -16.82 3.16 12.57
N GLY A 465 -16.25 3.45 13.74
CA GLY A 465 -14.79 3.54 13.89
C GLY A 465 -14.15 2.17 13.67
N ALA A 466 -12.92 2.15 13.16
CA ALA A 466 -12.15 0.91 13.12
C ALA A 466 -11.91 0.40 14.55
N ALA A 467 -11.86 -0.92 14.75
CA ALA A 467 -11.44 -1.46 16.04
C ALA A 467 -10.02 -1.00 16.39
N GLU A 468 -9.81 -0.66 17.66
CA GLU A 468 -8.48 -0.38 18.19
C GLU A 468 -7.78 -1.68 18.58
N LEU A 469 -6.47 -1.70 18.37
CA LEU A 469 -5.58 -2.70 18.95
C LEU A 469 -4.58 -2.00 19.85
N LEU A 470 -4.75 -2.20 21.16
CA LEU A 470 -3.95 -1.58 22.20
C LEU A 470 -2.72 -2.44 22.49
N THR A 471 -1.53 -1.91 22.18
CA THR A 471 -0.22 -2.57 22.36
C THR A 471 0.75 -1.71 23.15
N LEU A 472 1.77 -2.32 23.73
CA LEU A 472 2.77 -1.60 24.49
C LEU A 472 3.60 -0.68 23.58
N ASP A 473 3.86 0.54 24.03
CA ASP A 473 4.70 1.50 23.33
C ASP A 473 6.12 0.93 23.12
N PRO A 474 6.69 1.01 21.89
CA PRO A 474 8.01 0.46 21.61
C PRO A 474 9.13 1.15 22.39
N ALA A 475 8.94 2.36 22.89
CA ALA A 475 9.92 3.06 23.72
C ALA A 475 10.31 2.27 24.99
N PRO A 476 11.43 2.60 25.65
CA PRO A 476 11.82 1.97 26.91
C PRO A 476 10.72 2.09 27.98
N ILE A 477 10.50 0.99 28.73
CA ILE A 477 9.60 0.96 29.89
C ILE A 477 10.38 1.47 31.10
N ASP A 478 9.82 2.41 31.87
CA ASP A 478 10.47 2.92 33.08
C ASP A 478 10.12 2.04 34.29
N LEU A 479 10.74 0.85 34.36
CA LEU A 479 10.71 -0.02 35.53
C LEU A 479 12.01 0.11 36.32
N LYS A 480 11.90 0.43 37.62
CA LYS A 480 13.05 0.59 38.53
C LYS A 480 13.05 -0.44 39.65
N VAL A 481 14.20 -0.64 40.27
CA VAL A 481 14.29 -1.48 41.47
C VAL A 481 13.84 -0.67 42.67
N MET A 482 12.99 -1.27 43.51
CA MET A 482 12.65 -0.71 44.82
C MET A 482 13.88 -0.72 45.74
N PRO A 483 14.08 0.33 46.54
CA PRO A 483 15.15 0.36 47.54
C PRO A 483 15.07 -0.83 48.50
#